data_AF-A0A3M2BRA7-F1
#
_entry.id   AF-A0A3M2BRA7-F1
#
_cell.length_a   1.000
_cell.length_b   1.000
_cell.length_c   1.000
_cell.angle_alpha   90.00
_cell.angle_beta   90.00
_cell.angle_gamma   90.00
#
_symmetry.space_group_name_H-M   'P 1'
#
loop_
_entity.id
_entity.type
_entity.pdbx_description
1 polymer ?
#
loop_
_entity_poly.entity_id
_entity_poly.type
_entity_poly.pdbx_seq_one_letter_code
_entity_poly.pdbx_strand_id
1 'polypeptide(L)'
;MAGGATPSGEQLLELLAALRGVLAGELRRRGLWSLPPERLGVCGHRRWTEPAAGPLAGALGELTADCYLYVFVRRLSRLAAQLPVKDNVDGLIFLNVRHFVHELQRRHDPLGYRIFRVVRTAVCDLCAGGTLRVGAGPPAIANDTLLVFVPGLPPPAEATRVARAVRGWVDGLLPQLVTATGRQMPPLRTALAMRLAELPGAGIAAFRFRHLIAPLKDETRRRWAALAADPGGSAAAFRRPPPATVEERLASRQGYRRLRSGVTAGIESLAAPPATVRDLRRLWRYLGEHAEGRAAGGSRLPSQRALSIALGIPRGRLPRLFHTLRGLVREVARTA
;
A
#
# COMPACT_ATOMS: atom_id res chain seq x y z
N MET A 1 -28.41 -2.44 22.64
CA MET A 1 -27.09 -1.78 22.63
C MET A 1 -27.06 -0.88 23.84
N ALA A 2 -26.26 -1.21 24.85
CA ALA A 2 -26.13 -0.36 26.04
C ALA A 2 -25.65 1.03 25.59
N GLY A 3 -26.39 2.06 25.99
CA GLY A 3 -26.06 3.45 25.70
C GLY A 3 -24.78 3.84 26.44
N GLY A 4 -23.63 3.57 25.83
CA GLY A 4 -22.35 4.07 26.32
C GLY A 4 -22.37 5.59 26.26
N ALA A 5 -22.00 6.23 27.36
CA ALA A 5 -21.79 7.68 27.40
C ALA A 5 -20.85 8.07 26.25
N THR A 6 -21.17 9.16 25.56
CA THR A 6 -20.28 9.71 24.53
C THR A 6 -18.96 10.07 25.22
N PRO A 7 -17.80 9.68 24.66
CA PRO A 7 -16.51 9.98 25.28
C PRO A 7 -16.36 11.48 25.50
N SER A 8 -15.79 11.87 26.64
CA SER A 8 -15.52 13.27 26.92
C SER A 8 -14.53 13.85 25.89
N GLY A 9 -14.53 15.17 25.73
CA GLY A 9 -13.55 15.83 24.86
C GLY A 9 -12.11 15.50 25.26
N GLU A 10 -11.84 15.39 26.55
CA GLU A 10 -10.53 15.03 27.10
C GLU A 10 -10.12 13.60 26.70
N GLN A 11 -11.01 12.62 26.87
CA GLN A 11 -10.76 11.22 26.45
C GLN A 11 -10.47 11.11 24.95
N LEU A 12 -11.16 11.91 24.12
CA LEU A 12 -10.87 11.96 22.69
C LEU A 12 -9.48 12.54 22.41
N LEU A 13 -9.08 13.60 23.11
CA LEU A 13 -7.76 14.21 22.96
C LEU A 13 -6.63 13.26 23.39
N GLU A 14 -6.81 12.52 24.48
CA GLU A 14 -5.87 11.48 24.93
C GLU A 14 -5.72 10.37 23.88
N LEU A 15 -6.83 9.87 23.33
CA LEU A 15 -6.82 8.87 22.27
C LEU A 15 -6.07 9.37 21.03
N LEU A 16 -6.30 10.62 20.62
CA LEU A 16 -5.61 11.22 19.48
C LEU A 16 -4.12 11.40 19.74
N ALA A 17 -3.73 11.79 20.96
CA ALA A 17 -2.33 11.88 21.37
C ALA A 17 -1.64 10.51 21.34
N ALA A 18 -2.30 9.47 21.85
CA ALA A 18 -1.80 8.10 21.80
C ALA A 18 -1.63 7.63 20.34
N LEU A 19 -2.67 7.81 19.50
CA LEU A 19 -2.62 7.44 18.09
C LEU A 19 -1.50 8.17 17.34
N ARG A 20 -1.29 9.46 17.63
CA ARG A 20 -0.18 10.27 17.11
C ARG A 20 1.19 9.67 17.48
N GLY A 21 1.35 9.23 18.73
CA GLY A 21 2.56 8.54 19.19
C GLY A 21 2.83 7.24 18.42
N VAL A 22 1.80 6.41 18.26
CA VAL A 22 1.87 5.16 17.48
C VAL A 22 2.25 5.43 16.03
N LEU A 23 1.61 6.43 15.41
CA LEU A 23 1.86 6.83 14.04
C LEU A 23 3.29 7.33 13.85
N ALA A 24 3.79 8.18 14.74
CA ALA A 24 5.18 8.64 14.71
C ALA A 24 6.18 7.48 14.84
N GLY A 25 5.91 6.52 15.73
CA GLY A 25 6.69 5.28 15.84
C GLY A 25 6.70 4.48 14.53
N GLU A 26 5.55 4.33 13.89
CA GLU A 26 5.41 3.63 12.61
C GLU A 26 6.17 4.34 11.47
N LEU A 27 6.10 5.67 11.42
CA LEU A 27 6.84 6.48 10.44
C LEU A 27 8.35 6.32 10.61
N ARG A 28 8.87 6.36 11.85
CA ARG A 28 10.30 6.14 12.14
C ARG A 28 10.74 4.74 11.73
N ARG A 29 9.98 3.72 12.13
CA ARG A 29 10.25 2.32 11.77
C ARG A 29 10.36 2.11 10.26
N ARG A 30 9.54 2.82 9.48
CA ARG A 30 9.57 2.75 8.00
C ARG A 30 10.61 3.66 7.34
N GLY A 31 11.32 4.48 8.10
CA GLY A 31 12.22 5.51 7.54
C GLY A 31 11.47 6.59 6.78
N LEU A 32 10.19 6.82 7.12
CA LEU A 32 9.36 7.89 6.55
C LEU A 32 9.48 9.21 7.32
N TRP A 33 9.91 9.13 8.57
CA TRP A 33 10.03 10.29 9.45
C TRP A 33 11.03 11.35 8.94
N SER A 34 12.05 10.95 8.19
CA SER A 34 13.00 11.88 7.57
C SER A 34 12.56 12.36 6.18
N LEU A 35 11.48 11.80 5.62
CA LEU A 35 10.95 12.17 4.32
C LEU A 35 9.91 13.29 4.46
N PRO A 36 9.72 14.13 3.43
CA PRO A 36 8.71 15.17 3.47
C PRO A 36 7.29 14.56 3.59
N PRO A 37 6.38 15.18 4.34
CA PRO A 37 5.00 14.71 4.54
C PRO A 37 4.23 14.42 3.26
N GLU A 38 4.54 15.14 2.18
CA GLU A 38 3.95 14.98 0.85
C GLU A 38 4.06 13.54 0.31
N ARG A 39 5.06 12.77 0.76
CA ARG A 39 5.22 11.34 0.39
C ARG A 39 4.10 10.45 0.92
N LEU A 40 3.33 10.93 1.89
CA LEU A 40 2.11 10.30 2.39
C LEU A 40 0.84 11.08 2.03
N GLY A 41 0.95 12.11 1.19
CA GLY A 41 -0.19 12.90 0.72
C GLY A 41 -0.58 14.07 1.62
N VAL A 42 0.24 14.40 2.62
CA VAL A 42 0.08 15.57 3.48
C VAL A 42 0.80 16.74 2.82
N CYS A 43 0.05 17.70 2.28
CA CYS A 43 0.59 18.81 1.51
C CYS A 43 0.82 20.05 2.40
N GLY A 44 1.61 21.01 1.91
CA GLY A 44 1.80 22.30 2.61
C GLY A 44 2.82 22.26 3.76
N HIS A 45 3.42 21.11 4.03
CA HIS A 45 4.38 20.92 5.11
C HIS A 45 5.72 20.38 4.60
N ARG A 46 6.82 20.95 5.09
CA ARG A 46 8.19 20.49 4.78
C ARG A 46 8.66 19.38 5.72
N ARG A 47 8.22 19.42 6.99
CA ARG A 47 8.63 18.46 8.04
C ARG A 47 7.46 18.01 8.92
N TRP A 48 7.57 16.82 9.50
CA TRP A 48 6.57 16.27 10.44
C TRP A 48 6.48 17.03 11.78
N THR A 49 7.54 17.75 12.14
CA THR A 49 7.71 18.43 13.43
C THR A 49 7.55 19.95 13.34
N GLU A 50 6.91 20.46 12.29
CA GLU A 50 6.63 21.88 12.19
C GLU A 50 5.75 22.34 13.37
N PRO A 51 6.04 23.49 13.99
CA PRO A 51 5.20 24.04 15.04
C PRO A 51 3.78 24.26 14.51
N ALA A 52 2.79 23.93 15.32
CA ALA A 52 1.40 24.06 14.94
C ALA A 52 0.53 24.40 16.16
N ALA A 53 -0.47 25.26 15.96
CA ALA A 53 -1.37 25.69 17.01
C ALA A 53 -2.45 24.63 17.28
N GLY A 54 -2.12 23.66 18.14
CA GLY A 54 -3.07 22.66 18.63
C GLY A 54 -2.69 21.19 18.34
N PRO A 55 -3.39 20.24 18.96
CA PRO A 55 -3.01 18.82 18.95
C PRO A 55 -3.14 18.14 17.57
N LEU A 56 -4.10 18.61 16.77
CA LEU A 56 -4.35 18.14 15.39
C LEU A 56 -3.77 19.08 14.33
N ALA A 57 -3.09 20.15 14.74
CA ALA A 57 -2.45 21.04 13.80
C ALA A 57 -1.12 20.46 13.29
N GLY A 58 -0.75 20.87 12.08
CA GLY A 58 0.48 20.47 11.40
C GLY A 58 0.41 19.08 10.75
N ALA A 59 1.45 18.73 9.99
CA ALA A 59 1.49 17.54 9.15
C ALA A 59 1.12 16.23 9.87
N LEU A 60 1.68 16.04 11.08
CA LEU A 60 1.41 14.83 11.85
C LEU A 60 -0.01 14.84 12.45
N GLY A 61 -0.57 16.01 12.74
CA GLY A 61 -1.94 16.17 13.21
C GLY A 61 -2.96 15.81 12.13
N GLU A 62 -2.76 16.32 10.91
CA GLU A 62 -3.56 15.95 9.72
C GLU A 62 -3.52 14.45 9.46
N LEU A 63 -2.31 13.86 9.44
CA LEU A 63 -2.15 12.42 9.24
C LEU A 63 -2.81 11.61 10.37
N THR A 64 -2.81 12.12 11.60
CA THR A 64 -3.47 11.49 12.76
C THR A 64 -4.99 11.51 12.59
N ALA A 65 -5.56 12.62 12.12
CA ALA A 65 -6.99 12.72 11.83
C ALA A 65 -7.42 11.72 10.74
N ASP A 66 -6.67 11.63 9.64
CA ASP A 66 -6.91 10.63 8.59
C ASP A 66 -6.76 9.18 9.11
N CYS A 67 -5.77 8.96 9.98
CA CYS A 67 -5.57 7.66 10.61
C CYS A 67 -6.75 7.29 11.52
N TYR A 68 -7.25 8.24 12.30
CA TYR A 68 -8.42 8.07 13.16
C TYR A 68 -9.65 7.67 12.33
N LEU A 69 -9.92 8.38 11.22
CA LEU A 69 -11.00 8.03 10.30
C LEU A 69 -10.83 6.62 9.73
N TYR A 70 -9.60 6.24 9.37
CA TYR A 70 -9.31 4.92 8.81
C TYR A 70 -9.45 3.78 9.82
N VAL A 71 -8.94 3.96 11.05
CA VAL A 71 -8.87 2.94 12.09
C VAL A 71 -10.18 2.83 12.84
N PHE A 72 -10.71 3.95 13.34
CA PHE A 72 -11.88 3.95 14.21
C PHE A 72 -13.14 4.12 13.37
N VAL A 73 -13.35 5.22 12.65
CA VAL A 73 -14.64 5.47 11.98
C VAL A 73 -15.01 4.37 10.98
N ARG A 74 -14.06 3.91 10.15
CA ARG A 74 -14.35 2.89 9.12
C ARG A 74 -14.37 1.45 9.64
N ARG A 75 -13.81 1.17 10.82
CA ARG A 75 -13.62 -0.21 11.33
C ARG A 75 -14.10 -0.41 12.77
N LEU A 76 -14.78 0.57 13.36
CA LEU A 76 -15.23 0.53 14.76
C LEU A 76 -16.06 -0.72 15.04
N SER A 77 -17.02 -1.03 14.18
CA SER A 77 -17.88 -2.22 14.35
C SER A 77 -17.08 -3.53 14.35
N ARG A 78 -15.99 -3.60 13.58
CA ARG A 78 -15.12 -4.78 13.54
C ARG A 78 -14.23 -4.88 14.77
N LEU A 79 -13.71 -3.75 15.24
CA LEU A 79 -12.93 -3.72 16.47
C LEU A 79 -13.82 -4.07 17.67
N ALA A 80 -15.02 -3.49 17.76
CA ALA A 80 -16.01 -3.79 18.78
C ALA A 80 -16.39 -5.28 18.80
N ALA A 81 -16.59 -5.89 17.63
CA ALA A 81 -16.88 -7.32 17.52
C ALA A 81 -15.75 -8.25 18.00
N GLN A 82 -14.54 -7.74 18.25
CA GLN A 82 -13.41 -8.52 18.75
C GLN A 82 -13.26 -8.43 20.28
N LEU A 83 -13.85 -7.42 20.93
CA LEU A 83 -13.77 -7.23 22.38
C LEU A 83 -14.36 -8.40 23.19
N PRO A 84 -15.41 -9.12 22.75
CA PRO A 84 -15.89 -10.28 23.48
C PRO A 84 -14.94 -11.49 23.43
N VAL A 85 -13.98 -11.51 22.49
CA VAL A 85 -13.10 -12.65 22.20
C VAL A 85 -11.66 -12.38 22.66
N LYS A 86 -11.30 -11.13 22.89
CA LYS A 86 -9.92 -10.70 23.20
C LYS A 86 -9.92 -9.73 24.37
N ASP A 87 -8.94 -9.90 25.25
CA ASP A 87 -8.74 -9.01 26.40
C ASP A 87 -8.58 -7.54 26.00
N ASN A 88 -7.99 -7.27 24.83
CA ASN A 88 -7.95 -5.94 24.20
C ASN A 88 -7.84 -6.03 22.67
N VAL A 89 -7.92 -4.87 22.02
CA VAL A 89 -7.83 -4.73 20.55
C VAL A 89 -6.58 -3.96 20.08
N ASP A 90 -5.61 -3.72 20.96
CA ASP A 90 -4.44 -2.89 20.68
C ASP A 90 -3.64 -3.42 19.50
N GLY A 91 -3.40 -4.73 19.47
CA GLY A 91 -2.74 -5.41 18.34
C GLY A 91 -3.45 -5.17 17.00
N LEU A 92 -4.79 -5.09 17.00
CA LEU A 92 -5.57 -4.79 15.80
C LEU A 92 -5.49 -3.31 15.42
N ILE A 93 -5.46 -2.41 16.40
CA ILE A 93 -5.23 -0.97 16.18
C ILE A 93 -3.86 -0.76 15.54
N PHE A 94 -2.78 -1.30 16.14
CA PHE A 94 -1.43 -1.24 15.58
C PHE A 94 -1.38 -1.80 14.15
N LEU A 95 -2.03 -2.93 13.90
CA LEU A 95 -2.12 -3.51 12.56
C LEU A 95 -2.86 -2.58 11.58
N ASN A 96 -3.96 -1.96 11.99
CA ASN A 96 -4.68 -1.02 11.14
C ASN A 96 -3.86 0.26 10.85
N VAL A 97 -3.09 0.78 11.82
CA VAL A 97 -2.15 1.90 11.59
C VAL A 97 -1.09 1.50 10.57
N ARG A 98 -0.52 0.29 10.69
CA ARG A 98 0.44 -0.24 9.70
C ARG A 98 -0.16 -0.32 8.30
N HIS A 99 -1.40 -0.80 8.18
CA HIS A 99 -2.11 -0.86 6.92
C HIS A 99 -2.40 0.55 6.37
N PHE A 100 -2.81 1.48 7.21
CA PHE A 100 -3.04 2.88 6.84
C PHE A 100 -1.79 3.51 6.20
N VAL A 101 -0.65 3.45 6.90
CA VAL A 101 0.62 4.01 6.38
C VAL A 101 1.06 3.29 5.10
N HIS A 102 0.88 1.97 5.03
CA HIS A 102 1.19 1.20 3.82
C HIS A 102 0.36 1.65 2.61
N GLU A 103 -0.95 1.83 2.80
CA GLU A 103 -1.86 2.30 1.76
C GLU A 103 -1.52 3.70 1.28
N LEU A 104 -1.17 4.61 2.20
CA LEU A 104 -0.72 5.96 1.86
C LEU A 104 0.60 5.95 1.09
N GLN A 105 1.60 5.17 1.51
CA GLN A 105 2.84 5.01 0.74
C GLN A 105 2.56 4.50 -0.67
N ARG A 106 1.74 3.46 -0.80
CA ARG A 106 1.38 2.90 -2.11
C ARG A 106 0.71 3.94 -3.00
N ARG A 107 -0.13 4.80 -2.42
CA ARG A 107 -0.87 5.84 -3.14
C ARG A 107 -0.01 7.05 -3.48
N HIS A 108 0.77 7.57 -2.55
CA HIS A 108 1.44 8.87 -2.69
C HIS A 108 2.91 8.73 -3.11
N ASP A 109 3.59 7.65 -2.71
CA ASP A 109 4.96 7.29 -3.10
C ASP A 109 5.02 5.89 -3.75
N PRO A 110 4.35 5.67 -4.90
CA PRO A 110 4.31 4.37 -5.56
C PRO A 110 5.69 3.91 -6.01
N LEU A 111 6.57 4.85 -6.38
CA LEU A 111 7.94 4.55 -6.78
C LEU A 111 8.74 4.00 -5.60
N GLY A 112 8.76 4.72 -4.46
CA GLY A 112 9.46 4.23 -3.28
C GLY A 112 8.86 2.92 -2.75
N TYR A 113 7.53 2.78 -2.77
CA TYR A 113 6.84 1.54 -2.41
C TYR A 113 7.27 0.37 -3.31
N ARG A 114 7.33 0.60 -4.62
CA ARG A 114 7.69 -0.42 -5.61
C ARG A 114 9.14 -0.86 -5.46
N ILE A 115 10.08 0.08 -5.32
CA ILE A 115 11.50 -0.23 -5.07
C ILE A 115 11.64 -1.08 -3.81
N PHE A 116 10.99 -0.68 -2.71
CA PHE A 116 10.97 -1.47 -1.48
C PHE A 116 10.50 -2.90 -1.72
N ARG A 117 9.37 -3.09 -2.42
CA ARG A 117 8.81 -4.41 -2.68
C ARG A 117 9.74 -5.28 -3.51
N VAL A 118 10.24 -4.75 -4.63
CA VAL A 118 11.11 -5.52 -5.55
C VAL A 118 12.41 -5.93 -4.87
N VAL A 119 13.08 -4.98 -4.21
CA VAL A 119 14.36 -5.25 -3.53
C VAL A 119 14.16 -6.18 -2.34
N ARG A 120 13.08 -6.02 -1.56
CA ARG A 120 12.75 -6.95 -0.48
C ARG A 120 12.56 -8.37 -1.00
N THR A 121 11.84 -8.54 -2.10
CA THR A 121 11.66 -9.86 -2.72
C THR A 121 13.00 -10.45 -3.17
N ALA A 122 13.83 -9.68 -3.88
CA ALA A 122 15.16 -10.15 -4.30
C ALA A 122 16.05 -10.56 -3.10
N VAL A 123 16.03 -9.79 -2.01
CA VAL A 123 16.72 -10.14 -0.76
C VAL A 123 16.17 -11.43 -0.15
N CYS A 124 14.83 -11.60 -0.11
CA CYS A 124 14.23 -12.86 0.36
C CYS A 124 14.64 -14.05 -0.49
N ASP A 125 14.73 -13.90 -1.81
CA ASP A 125 15.17 -14.96 -2.72
C ASP A 125 16.63 -15.36 -2.44
N LEU A 126 17.51 -14.38 -2.26
CA LEU A 126 18.91 -14.63 -1.89
C LEU A 126 19.04 -15.27 -0.51
N CYS A 127 18.15 -14.93 0.43
CA CYS A 127 18.08 -15.61 1.72
C CYS A 127 17.64 -17.07 1.59
N ALA A 128 16.62 -17.34 0.78
CA ALA A 128 16.15 -18.69 0.51
C ALA A 128 17.21 -19.53 -0.21
N GLY A 129 18.00 -18.92 -1.10
CA GLY A 129 19.13 -19.56 -1.79
C GLY A 129 20.42 -19.66 -0.97
N GLY A 130 20.44 -19.16 0.27
CA GLY A 130 21.60 -19.23 1.15
C GLY A 130 22.76 -18.28 0.83
N THR A 131 22.67 -17.50 -0.26
CA THR A 131 23.65 -16.46 -0.63
C THR A 131 23.72 -15.32 0.39
N LEU A 132 22.58 -15.00 1.00
CA LEU A 132 22.45 -14.00 2.04
C LEU A 132 21.83 -14.64 3.28
N ARG A 133 22.16 -14.17 4.48
CA ARG A 133 21.58 -14.66 5.72
C ARG A 133 21.08 -13.50 6.57
N VAL A 134 20.04 -13.74 7.36
CA VAL A 134 19.60 -12.80 8.38
C VAL A 134 20.53 -12.98 9.58
N GLY A 135 21.41 -12.00 9.82
CA GLY A 135 22.33 -12.02 10.96
C GLY A 135 21.65 -11.57 12.26
N ALA A 136 20.79 -10.53 12.18
CA ALA A 136 20.04 -10.01 13.32
C ALA A 136 18.78 -9.26 12.89
N GLY A 137 17.80 -9.18 13.78
CA GLY A 137 16.55 -8.43 13.57
C GLY A 137 15.32 -9.33 13.42
N PRO A 138 14.18 -8.78 12.96
CA PRO A 138 12.95 -9.53 12.86
C PRO A 138 13.03 -10.65 11.80
N PRO A 139 12.23 -11.72 11.94
CA PRO A 139 12.23 -12.85 11.00
C PRO A 139 11.80 -12.42 9.59
N ALA A 140 10.92 -11.43 9.50
CA ALA A 140 10.58 -10.79 8.24
C ALA A 140 11.58 -9.67 7.94
N ILE A 141 12.14 -9.66 6.72
CA ILE A 141 13.04 -8.59 6.26
C ILE A 141 12.34 -7.22 6.41
N ALA A 142 12.90 -6.40 7.29
CA ALA A 142 12.51 -5.05 7.61
C ALA A 142 13.74 -4.11 7.54
N ASN A 143 13.51 -2.80 7.68
CA ASN A 143 14.57 -1.79 7.56
C ASN A 143 15.79 -2.05 8.45
N ASP A 144 15.57 -2.50 9.68
CA ASP A 144 16.65 -2.72 10.65
C ASP A 144 17.27 -4.12 10.60
N THR A 145 16.74 -5.00 9.75
CA THR A 145 17.29 -6.35 9.55
C THR A 145 18.74 -6.26 9.05
N LEU A 146 19.64 -6.91 9.78
CA LEU A 146 21.03 -7.08 9.41
C LEU A 146 21.15 -8.29 8.48
N LEU A 147 21.73 -8.06 7.31
CA LEU A 147 21.95 -9.05 6.26
C LEU A 147 23.44 -9.31 6.13
N VAL A 148 23.85 -10.58 6.05
CA VAL A 148 25.25 -11.01 6.02
C VAL A 148 25.48 -11.97 4.84
N PHE A 149 26.63 -11.87 4.17
CA PHE A 149 27.02 -12.77 3.08
C PHE A 149 27.88 -13.95 3.56
N VAL A 150 28.68 -13.73 4.59
CA VAL A 150 29.62 -14.71 5.14
C VAL A 150 29.09 -15.32 6.44
N PRO A 151 29.54 -16.53 6.80
CA PRO A 151 29.30 -17.07 8.14
C PRO A 151 29.80 -16.11 9.23
N GLY A 152 29.06 -16.03 10.34
CA GLY A 152 29.35 -15.12 11.45
C GLY A 152 28.51 -13.84 11.45
N LEU A 153 28.87 -12.91 12.32
CA LEU A 153 28.19 -11.64 12.56
C LEU A 153 29.17 -10.47 12.41
N PRO A 154 29.70 -10.22 11.19
CA PRO A 154 30.57 -9.08 10.98
C PRO A 154 29.80 -7.77 11.24
N PRO A 155 30.50 -6.70 11.66
CA PRO A 155 29.87 -5.41 11.86
C PRO A 155 29.22 -4.93 10.54
N PRO A 156 28.02 -4.32 10.60
CA PRO A 156 27.39 -3.78 9.40
C PRO A 156 28.27 -2.71 8.77
N ALA A 157 28.42 -2.77 7.45
CA ALA A 157 29.06 -1.72 6.69
C ALA A 157 28.36 -0.36 6.92
N GLU A 158 29.16 0.70 6.91
CA GLU A 158 28.67 2.06 7.00
C GLU A 158 27.64 2.36 5.90
N ALA A 159 26.60 3.12 6.27
CA ALA A 159 25.52 3.45 5.35
C ALA A 159 26.02 4.19 4.09
N THR A 160 27.04 5.04 4.23
CA THR A 160 27.70 5.78 3.16
C THR A 160 28.39 4.87 2.16
N ARG A 161 29.07 3.82 2.63
CA ARG A 161 29.73 2.81 1.79
C ARG A 161 28.72 2.02 0.97
N VAL A 162 27.65 1.54 1.62
CA VAL A 162 26.55 0.84 0.93
C VAL A 162 25.88 1.77 -0.09
N ALA A 163 25.61 3.01 0.28
CA ALA A 163 25.01 3.98 -0.63
C ALA A 163 25.86 4.24 -1.88
N ARG A 164 27.19 4.34 -1.73
CA ARG A 164 28.10 4.52 -2.87
C ARG A 164 28.03 3.34 -3.85
N ALA A 165 28.08 2.11 -3.35
CA ALA A 165 28.01 0.91 -4.19
C ALA A 165 26.69 0.82 -4.95
N VAL A 166 25.59 1.23 -4.31
CA VAL A 166 24.23 1.00 -4.81
C VAL A 166 23.73 2.11 -5.74
N ARG A 167 24.26 3.33 -5.65
CA ARG A 167 23.86 4.46 -6.52
C ARG A 167 24.07 4.15 -8.01
N GLY A 168 25.18 3.49 -8.36
CA GLY A 168 25.48 3.10 -9.75
C GLY A 168 24.54 2.04 -10.32
N TRP A 169 23.78 1.34 -9.48
CA TRP A 169 22.82 0.35 -9.98
C TRP A 169 21.65 1.01 -10.71
N VAL A 170 21.32 2.25 -10.34
CA VAL A 170 20.16 2.95 -10.91
C VAL A 170 20.39 3.25 -12.39
N ASP A 171 21.63 3.43 -12.85
CA ASP A 171 21.95 3.60 -14.28
C ASP A 171 21.39 2.46 -15.13
N GLY A 172 21.61 1.21 -14.72
CA GLY A 172 21.14 0.03 -15.45
C GLY A 172 19.72 -0.42 -15.10
N LEU A 173 19.22 -0.09 -13.91
CA LEU A 173 17.95 -0.62 -13.40
C LEU A 173 16.79 0.35 -13.49
N LEU A 174 17.01 1.66 -13.62
CA LEU A 174 15.97 2.69 -13.55
C LEU A 174 14.76 2.38 -14.45
N PRO A 175 14.92 2.06 -15.76
CA PRO A 175 13.77 1.81 -16.62
C PRO A 175 12.89 0.68 -16.07
N GLN A 176 13.51 -0.41 -15.62
CA GLN A 176 12.79 -1.57 -15.09
C GLN A 176 12.22 -1.31 -13.68
N LEU A 177 12.94 -0.57 -12.84
CA LEU A 177 12.47 -0.16 -11.51
C LEU A 177 11.20 0.67 -11.59
N VAL A 178 11.01 1.45 -12.66
CA VAL A 178 9.79 2.24 -12.88
C VAL A 178 8.70 1.46 -13.62
N THR A 179 9.06 0.74 -14.69
CA THR A 179 8.06 0.24 -15.67
C THR A 179 7.66 -1.23 -15.47
N ALA A 180 8.61 -2.11 -15.15
CA ALA A 180 8.41 -3.56 -15.10
C ALA A 180 7.13 -4.02 -14.36
N THR A 181 6.27 -4.79 -14.99
CA THR A 181 5.11 -5.40 -14.32
C THR A 181 4.94 -6.86 -14.75
N GLY A 182 4.24 -7.66 -13.94
CA GLY A 182 3.94 -9.06 -14.27
C GLY A 182 5.18 -9.86 -14.70
N ARG A 183 5.22 -10.25 -15.97
CA ARG A 183 6.29 -11.06 -16.59
C ARG A 183 7.67 -10.38 -16.61
N GLN A 184 7.74 -9.06 -16.45
CA GLN A 184 9.01 -8.32 -16.40
C GLN A 184 9.62 -8.27 -14.98
N MET A 185 8.91 -8.75 -13.95
CA MET A 185 9.43 -8.76 -12.58
C MET A 185 10.56 -9.77 -12.33
N PRO A 186 10.52 -11.01 -12.85
CA PRO A 186 11.61 -11.97 -12.64
C PRO A 186 12.96 -11.49 -13.18
N PRO A 187 13.08 -10.96 -14.42
CA PRO A 187 14.36 -10.44 -14.92
C PRO A 187 14.94 -9.31 -14.05
N LEU A 188 14.10 -8.37 -13.60
CA LEU A 188 14.53 -7.30 -12.69
C LEU A 188 15.02 -7.85 -11.35
N ARG A 189 14.35 -8.87 -10.81
CA ARG A 189 14.79 -9.54 -9.58
C ARG A 189 16.14 -10.24 -9.77
N THR A 190 16.33 -10.94 -10.89
CA THR A 190 17.61 -11.57 -11.22
C THR A 190 18.72 -10.54 -11.33
N ALA A 191 18.48 -9.42 -12.04
CA ALA A 191 19.46 -8.34 -12.16
C ALA A 191 19.81 -7.74 -10.79
N LEU A 192 18.83 -7.50 -9.92
CA LEU A 192 19.07 -7.05 -8.54
C LEU A 192 19.83 -8.08 -7.70
N ALA A 193 19.54 -9.36 -7.87
CA ALA A 193 20.23 -10.44 -7.16
C ALA A 193 21.72 -10.51 -7.55
N MET A 194 22.03 -10.37 -8.85
CA MET A 194 23.42 -10.29 -9.34
C MET A 194 24.16 -9.09 -8.74
N ARG A 195 23.53 -7.89 -8.75
CA ARG A 195 24.12 -6.70 -8.13
C ARG A 195 24.33 -6.84 -6.63
N LEU A 196 23.42 -7.50 -5.93
CA LEU A 196 23.58 -7.79 -4.50
C LEU A 196 24.76 -8.75 -4.26
N ALA A 197 24.95 -9.75 -5.11
CA ALA A 197 26.08 -10.69 -5.02
C ALA A 197 27.45 -10.04 -5.29
N GLU A 198 27.50 -8.86 -5.93
CA GLU A 198 28.72 -8.08 -6.14
C GLU A 198 29.18 -7.29 -4.88
N LEU A 199 28.30 -7.10 -3.89
CA LEU A 199 28.59 -6.28 -2.70
C LEU A 199 29.81 -6.77 -1.87
N PRO A 200 30.04 -8.09 -1.67
CA PRO A 200 31.25 -8.58 -1.01
C PRO A 200 32.54 -8.13 -1.70
N GLY A 201 32.57 -8.08 -3.05
CA GLY A 201 33.71 -7.58 -3.82
C GLY A 201 33.99 -6.09 -3.59
N ALA A 202 32.98 -5.32 -3.18
CA ALA A 202 33.13 -3.94 -2.71
C ALA A 202 33.50 -3.83 -1.21
N GLY A 203 33.81 -4.96 -0.57
CA GLY A 203 34.11 -5.10 0.85
C GLY A 203 32.91 -4.85 1.77
N ILE A 204 31.70 -5.17 1.31
CA ILE A 204 30.47 -5.11 2.10
C ILE A 204 30.06 -6.54 2.46
N ALA A 205 30.57 -7.04 3.60
CA ALA A 205 30.26 -8.38 4.10
C ALA A 205 28.92 -8.45 4.84
N ALA A 206 28.46 -7.33 5.40
CA ALA A 206 27.17 -7.19 6.04
C ALA A 206 26.61 -5.78 5.90
N PHE A 207 25.29 -5.64 5.89
CA PHE A 207 24.60 -4.35 5.83
C PHE A 207 23.21 -4.42 6.44
N ARG A 208 22.69 -3.30 6.92
CA ARG A 208 21.26 -3.21 7.28
C ARG A 208 20.43 -2.99 6.03
N PHE A 209 19.28 -3.64 5.92
CA PHE A 209 18.40 -3.53 4.75
C PHE A 209 18.04 -2.07 4.40
N ARG A 210 17.88 -1.20 5.40
CA ARG A 210 17.64 0.24 5.18
C ARG A 210 18.79 0.94 4.45
N HIS A 211 20.04 0.54 4.69
CA HIS A 211 21.23 1.12 4.05
C HIS A 211 21.28 0.78 2.55
N LEU A 212 20.64 -0.31 2.13
CA LEU A 212 20.44 -0.65 0.73
C LEU A 212 19.27 0.12 0.10
N ILE A 213 18.11 0.14 0.79
CA ILE A 213 16.88 0.63 0.16
C ILE A 213 16.76 2.15 0.10
N ALA A 214 17.24 2.85 1.12
CA ALA A 214 17.16 4.32 1.18
C ALA A 214 17.89 4.97 -0.02
N PRO A 215 19.18 4.66 -0.30
CA PRO A 215 19.87 5.27 -1.43
C PRO A 215 19.24 4.90 -2.78
N LEU A 216 18.74 3.66 -2.97
CA LEU A 216 18.01 3.31 -4.20
C LEU A 216 16.77 4.17 -4.39
N LYS A 217 15.96 4.34 -3.35
CA LYS A 217 14.75 5.16 -3.41
C LYS A 217 15.09 6.60 -3.75
N ASP A 218 16.07 7.19 -3.07
CA ASP A 218 16.41 8.60 -3.23
C ASP A 218 17.03 8.87 -4.61
N GLU A 219 17.93 8.00 -5.07
CA GLU A 219 18.54 8.07 -6.40
C GLU A 219 17.48 7.92 -7.51
N THR A 220 16.62 6.92 -7.39
CA THR A 220 15.56 6.68 -8.38
C THR A 220 14.58 7.86 -8.42
N ARG A 221 14.17 8.40 -7.27
CA ARG A 221 13.30 9.58 -7.20
C ARG A 221 13.96 10.81 -7.82
N ARG A 222 15.24 11.05 -7.53
CA ARG A 222 15.98 12.20 -8.05
C ARG A 222 16.06 12.17 -9.57
N ARG A 223 16.46 11.03 -10.13
CA ARG A 223 16.54 10.85 -11.59
C ARG A 223 15.17 10.88 -12.25
N TRP A 224 14.18 10.27 -11.63
CA TRP A 224 12.80 10.35 -12.12
C TRP A 224 12.27 11.78 -12.16
N ALA A 225 12.56 12.57 -11.14
CA ALA A 225 12.20 13.99 -11.11
C ALA A 225 12.92 14.79 -12.21
N ALA A 226 14.20 14.53 -12.46
CA ALA A 226 14.94 15.15 -13.54
C ALA A 226 14.34 14.82 -14.93
N LEU A 227 14.00 13.54 -15.17
CA LEU A 227 13.33 13.12 -16.40
C LEU A 227 11.95 13.74 -16.57
N ALA A 228 11.20 13.92 -15.48
CA ALA A 228 9.87 14.53 -15.52
C ALA A 228 9.91 16.06 -15.72
N ALA A 229 11.01 16.71 -15.31
CA ALA A 229 11.22 18.14 -15.48
C ALA A 229 11.67 18.52 -16.90
N ASP A 230 12.21 17.57 -17.67
CA ASP A 230 12.60 17.77 -19.06
C ASP A 230 11.34 17.81 -19.98
N PRO A 231 10.96 18.98 -20.52
CA PRO A 231 9.78 19.12 -21.37
C PRO A 231 9.96 18.49 -22.77
N GLY A 232 11.20 18.25 -23.22
CA GLY A 232 11.51 17.66 -24.52
C GLY A 232 11.73 16.14 -24.48
N GLY A 233 11.77 15.55 -23.29
CA GLY A 233 12.08 14.14 -23.11
C GLY A 233 10.90 13.18 -23.38
N SER A 234 11.24 11.97 -23.85
CA SER A 234 10.34 10.80 -24.00
C SER A 234 9.59 10.41 -22.71
N ALA A 235 9.94 11.02 -21.57
CA ALA A 235 9.25 10.90 -20.30
C ALA A 235 7.81 11.45 -20.29
N ALA A 236 7.40 12.25 -21.29
CA ALA A 236 6.02 12.72 -21.44
C ALA A 236 4.99 11.58 -21.45
N ALA A 237 5.33 10.42 -22.02
CA ALA A 237 4.49 9.21 -22.03
C ALA A 237 4.32 8.56 -20.63
N PHE A 238 5.17 8.92 -19.67
CA PHE A 238 5.15 8.38 -18.31
C PHE A 238 4.75 9.42 -17.26
N ARG A 239 4.21 10.57 -17.68
CA ARG A 239 3.60 11.53 -16.76
C ARG A 239 2.50 10.82 -15.99
N ARG A 240 2.76 10.65 -14.70
CA ARG A 240 1.78 10.20 -13.73
C ARG A 240 0.58 11.15 -13.87
N PRO A 241 -0.67 10.66 -14.04
CA PRO A 241 -1.82 11.54 -13.93
C PRO A 241 -1.71 12.25 -12.57
N PRO A 242 -1.94 13.57 -12.52
CA PRO A 242 -1.84 14.32 -11.28
C PRO A 242 -2.68 13.61 -10.19
N PRO A 243 -2.25 13.67 -8.91
CA PRO A 243 -3.07 13.13 -7.84
C PRO A 243 -4.44 13.78 -7.92
N ALA A 244 -5.48 12.96 -8.08
CA ALA A 244 -6.83 13.47 -8.31
C ALA A 244 -7.15 14.56 -7.28
N THR A 245 -7.56 15.75 -7.74
CA THR A 245 -8.00 16.86 -6.88
C THR A 245 -9.14 16.40 -5.98
N VAL A 246 -9.45 17.13 -4.90
CA VAL A 246 -10.61 16.80 -4.05
C VAL A 246 -11.88 16.73 -4.89
N GLU A 247 -12.02 17.63 -5.87
CA GLU A 247 -13.11 17.65 -6.83
C GLU A 247 -13.07 16.45 -7.77
N GLU A 248 -11.93 16.06 -8.32
CA GLU A 248 -11.81 14.85 -9.14
C GLU A 248 -12.08 13.58 -8.32
N ARG A 249 -11.75 13.55 -7.02
CA ARG A 249 -12.10 12.45 -6.11
C ARG A 249 -13.59 12.43 -5.80
N LEU A 250 -14.21 13.60 -5.62
CA LEU A 250 -15.66 13.73 -5.42
C LEU A 250 -16.41 13.35 -6.70
N ALA A 251 -15.95 13.81 -7.86
CA ALA A 251 -16.43 13.43 -9.19
C ALA A 251 -16.25 11.94 -9.44
N SER A 252 -15.12 11.35 -9.05
CA SER A 252 -14.88 9.91 -9.16
C SER A 252 -15.77 9.11 -8.20
N ARG A 253 -16.08 9.64 -7.00
CA ARG A 253 -17.07 9.05 -6.08
C ARG A 253 -18.50 9.19 -6.59
N GLN A 254 -18.87 10.33 -7.15
CA GLN A 254 -20.18 10.55 -7.76
C GLN A 254 -20.35 9.69 -9.00
N GLY A 255 -19.34 9.62 -9.87
CA GLY A 255 -19.28 8.74 -11.03
C GLY A 255 -19.37 7.27 -10.63
N TYR A 256 -18.64 6.85 -9.58
CA TYR A 256 -18.78 5.50 -9.02
C TYR A 256 -20.18 5.24 -8.47
N ARG A 257 -20.81 6.20 -7.78
CA ARG A 257 -22.20 6.09 -7.30
C ARG A 257 -23.18 5.99 -8.47
N ARG A 258 -23.05 6.83 -9.50
CA ARG A 258 -23.88 6.80 -10.71
C ARG A 258 -23.74 5.48 -11.44
N LEU A 259 -22.50 5.02 -11.68
CA LEU A 259 -22.22 3.71 -12.26
C LEU A 259 -22.85 2.60 -11.42
N ARG A 260 -22.74 2.67 -10.09
CA ARG A 260 -23.30 1.64 -9.20
C ARG A 260 -24.82 1.62 -9.18
N SER A 261 -25.46 2.77 -9.20
CA SER A 261 -26.91 2.89 -9.32
C SER A 261 -27.38 2.41 -10.69
N GLY A 262 -26.72 2.84 -11.77
CA GLY A 262 -27.06 2.44 -13.13
C GLY A 262 -26.89 0.94 -13.38
N VAL A 263 -25.82 0.32 -12.88
CA VAL A 263 -25.64 -1.14 -12.99
C VAL A 263 -26.67 -1.89 -12.15
N THR A 264 -27.03 -1.37 -10.97
CA THR A 264 -28.13 -1.95 -10.17
C THR A 264 -29.44 -1.90 -10.96
N ALA A 265 -29.81 -0.74 -11.48
CA ALA A 265 -31.02 -0.59 -12.30
C ALA A 265 -30.99 -1.50 -13.54
N GLY A 266 -29.85 -1.59 -14.23
CA GLY A 266 -29.67 -2.48 -15.38
C GLY A 266 -29.79 -3.97 -15.05
N ILE A 267 -29.40 -4.39 -13.84
CA ILE A 267 -29.66 -5.76 -13.37
C ILE A 267 -31.16 -5.98 -13.14
N GLU A 268 -31.87 -4.96 -12.64
CA GLU A 268 -33.31 -5.04 -12.32
C GLU A 268 -34.19 -5.03 -13.57
N SER A 269 -33.79 -4.29 -14.61
CA SER A 269 -34.50 -4.22 -15.89
C SER A 269 -34.11 -5.33 -16.87
N LEU A 270 -33.17 -6.21 -16.51
CA LEU A 270 -32.67 -7.26 -17.40
C LEU A 270 -33.77 -8.29 -17.68
N ALA A 271 -34.10 -8.49 -18.95
CA ALA A 271 -35.00 -9.56 -19.42
C ALA A 271 -34.32 -10.94 -19.29
N ALA A 272 -34.20 -11.45 -18.06
CA ALA A 272 -33.58 -12.72 -17.72
C ALA A 272 -34.40 -13.48 -16.67
N PRO A 273 -34.22 -14.81 -16.55
CA PRO A 273 -34.90 -15.59 -15.51
C PRO A 273 -34.65 -15.01 -14.10
N PRO A 274 -35.65 -15.03 -13.18
CA PRO A 274 -35.53 -14.44 -11.85
C PRO A 274 -34.33 -14.95 -11.04
N ALA A 275 -33.98 -16.23 -11.20
CA ALA A 275 -32.81 -16.82 -10.57
C ALA A 275 -31.49 -16.16 -11.04
N THR A 276 -31.37 -15.80 -12.31
CA THR A 276 -30.20 -15.10 -12.86
C THR A 276 -30.10 -13.68 -12.33
N VAL A 277 -31.21 -12.95 -12.26
CA VAL A 277 -31.24 -11.59 -11.67
C VAL A 277 -30.82 -11.62 -10.21
N ARG A 278 -31.32 -12.58 -9.42
CA ARG A 278 -30.92 -12.77 -8.02
C ARG A 278 -29.43 -13.03 -7.87
N ASP A 279 -28.86 -13.90 -8.71
CA ASP A 279 -27.44 -14.24 -8.66
C ASP A 279 -26.55 -13.05 -9.10
N LEU A 280 -26.97 -12.28 -10.10
CA LEU A 280 -26.32 -11.03 -10.50
C LEU A 280 -26.32 -10.00 -9.36
N ARG A 281 -27.45 -9.82 -8.65
CA ARG A 281 -27.52 -8.92 -7.48
C ARG A 281 -26.55 -9.34 -6.38
N ARG A 282 -26.48 -10.65 -6.07
CA ARG A 282 -25.54 -11.19 -5.07
C ARG A 282 -24.09 -10.95 -5.47
N LEU A 283 -23.74 -11.27 -6.72
CA LEU A 283 -22.40 -11.05 -7.25
C LEU A 283 -22.02 -9.57 -7.28
N TRP A 284 -22.92 -8.69 -7.73
CA TRP A 284 -22.68 -7.26 -7.80
C TRP A 284 -22.45 -6.64 -6.43
N ARG A 285 -23.30 -6.99 -5.45
CA ARG A 285 -23.14 -6.56 -4.06
C ARG A 285 -21.80 -7.00 -3.50
N TYR A 286 -21.44 -8.27 -3.70
CA TYR A 286 -20.16 -8.82 -3.26
C TYR A 286 -18.97 -8.05 -3.86
N LEU A 287 -19.00 -7.76 -5.17
CA LEU A 287 -17.94 -7.00 -5.83
C LEU A 287 -17.85 -5.56 -5.32
N GLY A 288 -18.98 -4.91 -5.03
CA GLY A 288 -19.02 -3.60 -4.41
C GLY A 288 -18.39 -3.60 -3.01
N GLU A 289 -18.77 -4.55 -2.17
CA GLU A 289 -18.20 -4.72 -0.83
C GLU A 289 -16.71 -5.08 -0.87
N HIS A 290 -16.29 -5.90 -1.83
CA HIS A 290 -14.90 -6.27 -2.06
C HIS A 290 -14.07 -5.06 -2.50
N ALA A 291 -14.58 -4.25 -3.43
CA ALA A 291 -13.92 -3.01 -3.88
C ALA A 291 -13.80 -1.96 -2.77
N GLU A 292 -14.78 -1.87 -1.87
CA GLU A 292 -14.76 -0.99 -0.70
C GLU A 292 -13.83 -1.49 0.43
N GLY A 293 -13.18 -2.64 0.24
CA GLY A 293 -12.24 -3.23 1.19
C GLY A 293 -12.92 -3.90 2.39
N ARG A 294 -14.21 -4.23 2.28
CA ARG A 294 -14.95 -4.94 3.34
C ARG A 294 -14.68 -6.45 3.31
N ALA A 295 -14.30 -7.04 2.19
CA ALA A 295 -13.78 -8.42 2.17
C ALA A 295 -12.26 -8.41 2.46
N ALA A 296 -11.84 -9.08 3.53
CA ALA A 296 -10.48 -9.02 4.04
C ALA A 296 -9.43 -9.54 3.04
N GLY A 297 -8.34 -8.77 2.82
CA GLY A 297 -7.01 -9.36 2.67
C GLY A 297 -6.35 -9.43 1.29
N GLY A 298 -6.92 -8.94 0.19
CA GLY A 298 -6.18 -8.91 -1.07
C GLY A 298 -6.86 -8.18 -2.21
N SER A 299 -6.07 -7.56 -3.10
CA SER A 299 -6.56 -6.93 -4.33
C SER A 299 -7.02 -7.93 -5.40
N ARG A 300 -7.08 -9.23 -5.06
CA ARG A 300 -7.34 -10.32 -5.99
C ARG A 300 -8.67 -10.95 -5.60
N LEU A 301 -9.60 -11.00 -6.55
CA LEU A 301 -10.84 -11.72 -6.37
C LEU A 301 -10.55 -13.17 -5.95
N PRO A 302 -11.36 -13.77 -5.06
CA PRO A 302 -11.20 -15.18 -4.72
C PRO A 302 -11.33 -16.06 -5.96
N SER A 303 -10.85 -17.31 -5.86
CA SER A 303 -11.07 -18.30 -6.91
C SER A 303 -12.57 -18.49 -7.19
N GLN A 304 -12.94 -18.92 -8.40
CA GLN A 304 -14.34 -19.18 -8.73
C GLN A 304 -14.99 -20.21 -7.79
N ARG A 305 -14.21 -21.17 -7.28
CA ARG A 305 -14.69 -22.12 -6.25
C ARG A 305 -15.05 -21.40 -4.95
N ALA A 306 -14.18 -20.53 -4.46
CA ALA A 306 -14.43 -19.75 -3.25
C ALA A 306 -15.62 -18.78 -3.43
N LEU A 307 -15.74 -18.14 -4.59
CA LEU A 307 -16.90 -17.29 -4.93
C LEU A 307 -18.20 -18.10 -5.00
N SER A 308 -18.17 -19.29 -5.59
CA SER A 308 -19.33 -20.18 -5.68
C SER A 308 -19.87 -20.54 -4.29
N ILE A 309 -18.96 -20.91 -3.38
CA ILE A 309 -19.29 -21.21 -1.98
C ILE A 309 -19.83 -19.97 -1.28
N ALA A 310 -19.11 -18.84 -1.37
CA ALA A 310 -19.48 -17.61 -0.66
C ALA A 310 -20.84 -17.03 -1.09
N LEU A 311 -21.22 -17.21 -2.35
CA LEU A 311 -22.44 -16.63 -2.91
C LEU A 311 -23.60 -17.63 -3.04
N GLY A 312 -23.34 -18.92 -2.81
CA GLY A 312 -24.28 -20.00 -3.09
C GLY A 312 -24.67 -20.07 -4.57
N ILE A 313 -23.75 -19.72 -5.48
CA ILE A 313 -23.98 -19.72 -6.94
C ILE A 313 -23.22 -20.91 -7.54
N PRO A 314 -23.85 -21.77 -8.35
CA PRO A 314 -23.15 -22.87 -9.01
C PRO A 314 -21.94 -22.38 -9.82
N ARG A 315 -20.79 -23.01 -9.64
CA ARG A 315 -19.52 -22.60 -10.27
C ARG A 315 -19.64 -22.42 -11.79
N GLY A 316 -20.36 -23.31 -12.47
CA GLY A 316 -20.57 -23.24 -13.92
C GLY A 316 -21.34 -22.01 -14.39
N ARG A 317 -22.10 -21.34 -13.51
CA ARG A 317 -22.86 -20.13 -13.85
C ARG A 317 -22.05 -18.84 -13.70
N LEU A 318 -21.01 -18.83 -12.87
CA LEU A 318 -20.20 -17.63 -12.60
C LEU A 318 -19.61 -16.97 -13.86
N PRO A 319 -19.02 -17.70 -14.84
CA PRO A 319 -18.49 -17.07 -16.05
C PRO A 319 -19.53 -16.27 -16.84
N ARG A 320 -20.73 -16.82 -16.99
CA ARG A 320 -21.85 -16.14 -17.68
C ARG A 320 -22.30 -14.91 -16.91
N LEU A 321 -22.43 -14.99 -15.58
CA LEU A 321 -22.80 -13.84 -14.73
C LEU A 321 -21.76 -12.71 -14.83
N PHE A 322 -20.46 -13.04 -14.80
CA PHE A 322 -19.40 -12.04 -15.00
C PHE A 322 -19.44 -11.42 -16.39
N HIS A 323 -19.75 -12.20 -17.43
CA HIS A 323 -19.91 -11.69 -18.78
C HIS A 323 -21.08 -10.70 -18.88
N THR A 324 -22.26 -11.09 -18.38
CA THR A 324 -23.44 -10.22 -18.35
C THR A 324 -23.19 -8.93 -17.57
N LEU A 325 -22.60 -9.04 -16.38
CA LEU A 325 -22.29 -7.87 -15.54
C LEU A 325 -21.29 -6.93 -16.24
N ARG A 326 -20.30 -7.46 -16.95
CA ARG A 326 -19.38 -6.64 -17.75
C ARG A 326 -20.10 -5.91 -18.88
N GLY A 327 -21.09 -6.53 -19.52
CA GLY A 327 -21.96 -5.89 -20.51
C GLY A 327 -22.70 -4.69 -19.91
N LEU A 328 -23.38 -4.90 -18.79
CA LEU A 328 -24.12 -3.85 -18.08
C LEU A 328 -23.22 -2.69 -17.65
N VAL A 329 -22.03 -2.97 -17.09
CA VAL A 329 -21.06 -1.94 -16.71
C VAL A 329 -20.63 -1.09 -17.92
N ARG A 330 -20.39 -1.72 -19.08
CA ARG A 330 -20.01 -1.01 -20.31
C ARG A 330 -21.14 -0.19 -20.91
N GLU A 331 -22.38 -0.64 -20.77
CA GLU A 331 -23.56 0.08 -21.22
C GLU A 331 -23.79 1.33 -20.36
N VAL A 332 -23.81 1.17 -19.04
CA VAL A 332 -23.96 2.29 -18.09
C VAL A 332 -22.81 3.28 -18.20
N ALA A 333 -21.57 2.81 -18.42
CA ALA A 333 -20.41 3.69 -18.58
C ALA A 333 -20.42 4.47 -19.92
N ARG A 334 -21.21 4.04 -20.92
CA ARG A 334 -21.38 4.79 -22.18
C ARG A 334 -22.45 5.88 -22.06
N THR A 335 -23.38 5.74 -21.12
CA THR A 335 -24.50 6.67 -20.91
C THR A 335 -24.29 7.63 -19.74
N ALA A 336 -23.24 7.43 -18.94
CA ALA A 336 -22.86 8.25 -17.78
C ALA A 336 -21.76 9.27 -18.13
#